data_AF-A0A2Z6MBP9-F1
#
_entry.id   AF-A0A2Z6MBP9-F1
#
_cell.length_a   1.000
_cell.length_b   1.000
_cell.length_c   1.000
_cell.angle_alpha   90.00
_cell.angle_beta   90.00
_cell.angle_gamma   90.00
#
_symmetry.space_group_name_H-M   'P 1'
#
loop_
_entity.id
_entity.type
_entity.pdbx_description
1 polymer ?
#
loop_
_entity_poly.entity_id
_entity_poly.type
_entity_poly.pdbx_seq_one_letter_code
_entity_poly.pdbx_strand_id
1 'polypeptide(L)'
;MMVLVDNHVSDPKWCCDNNDGNGFFGDQFFDPKEWLEGLSNVANRVKAKPQVVAIGMRNELRGPNQEKDNWHKYMSQGATIVHKANPNILVFISGLNYDTDLSFLKTNPLNVSIGNKLVYEVHSYAWSIGSPNDWNEQPMNQKCANVMNNLNDKAGFLMSGSNPNPLVMTEFGMDMFDIDDKNQRFMSCMLAYLAGVDLDWALWAAQEFSQRFQLVQKKLLEPSSNSIKSYIIYHPLSGQCVKVNNNHELELGDCDGQTTNLHLSTLDGNGQNLCLQRESSTSPKIVTKKCICVDDNPTCLDDPQSQWFQLVTTNV
;
A
#
# COMPACT_ATOMS: atom_id res chain seq x y z
N MET A 1 3.04 0.31 -19.80
CA MET A 1 2.04 1.10 -19.05
C MET A 1 0.67 0.48 -19.30
N MET A 2 -0.06 0.21 -18.23
CA MET A 2 -1.46 -0.20 -18.27
C MET A 2 -2.33 1.02 -17.94
N VAL A 3 -3.59 1.02 -18.39
CA VAL A 3 -4.53 2.12 -18.19
C VAL A 3 -5.82 1.58 -17.59
N LEU A 4 -6.19 2.13 -16.44
CA LEU A 4 -7.56 2.13 -15.94
C LEU A 4 -8.22 3.40 -16.47
N VAL A 5 -9.42 3.30 -17.04
CA VAL A 5 -10.23 4.50 -17.37
C VAL A 5 -11.31 4.66 -16.31
N ASP A 6 -11.29 5.78 -15.62
CA ASP A 6 -12.17 6.07 -14.49
C ASP A 6 -13.35 6.98 -14.90
N ASN A 7 -14.50 6.79 -14.26
CA ASN A 7 -15.64 7.70 -14.31
C ASN A 7 -15.61 8.66 -13.11
N HIS A 8 -14.75 9.67 -13.20
CA HIS A 8 -14.41 10.51 -12.06
C HIS A 8 -15.56 11.41 -11.57
N VAL A 9 -16.17 12.16 -12.49
CA VAL A 9 -17.34 13.02 -12.27
C VAL A 9 -18.18 13.06 -13.53
N SER A 10 -19.47 13.37 -13.40
CA SER A 10 -20.38 13.51 -14.55
C SER A 10 -20.33 14.92 -15.14
N ASP A 11 -20.20 15.93 -14.26
CA ASP A 11 -20.05 17.34 -14.59
C ASP A 11 -18.54 17.71 -14.55
N PRO A 12 -17.95 18.34 -15.58
CA PRO A 12 -16.51 18.58 -15.66
C PRO A 12 -16.06 19.72 -14.72
N LYS A 13 -15.90 19.41 -13.43
CA LYS A 13 -15.48 20.31 -12.37
C LYS A 13 -14.49 19.67 -11.41
N TRP A 14 -14.01 20.46 -10.45
CA TRP A 14 -13.24 19.95 -9.31
C TRP A 14 -14.12 19.10 -8.38
N CYS A 15 -13.54 18.02 -7.89
CA CYS A 15 -14.13 17.03 -6.99
C CYS A 15 -13.34 17.08 -5.66
N CYS A 16 -13.88 16.71 -4.49
CA CYS A 16 -15.12 15.98 -4.26
C CYS A 16 -15.84 16.54 -3.02
N ASP A 17 -16.84 17.41 -3.21
CA ASP A 17 -17.63 17.94 -2.09
C ASP A 17 -18.85 17.03 -1.81
N ASN A 18 -19.32 16.99 -0.56
CA ASN A 18 -20.52 16.24 -0.18
C ASN A 18 -21.80 16.71 -0.89
N ASN A 19 -21.80 17.94 -1.43
CA ASN A 19 -22.96 18.61 -2.01
C ASN A 19 -22.72 19.09 -3.46
N ASP A 20 -21.72 18.55 -4.17
CA ASP A 20 -21.42 18.92 -5.56
C ASP A 20 -22.40 18.31 -6.60
N GLY A 21 -23.41 17.57 -6.14
CA GLY A 21 -24.42 16.93 -6.98
C GLY A 21 -23.90 15.76 -7.82
N ASN A 22 -22.71 15.23 -7.52
CA ASN A 22 -22.11 14.08 -8.18
C ASN A 22 -21.85 12.90 -7.24
N GLY A 23 -22.16 13.02 -5.94
CA GLY A 23 -21.73 12.08 -4.90
C GLY A 23 -22.42 10.72 -4.95
N PHE A 24 -23.70 10.66 -5.31
CA PHE A 24 -24.45 9.41 -5.35
C PHE A 24 -25.47 9.32 -6.49
N PHE A 25 -25.91 8.09 -6.78
CA PHE A 25 -26.88 7.77 -7.82
C PHE A 25 -28.19 8.54 -7.64
N GLY A 26 -28.55 9.37 -8.62
CA GLY A 26 -29.75 10.21 -8.60
C GLY A 26 -29.51 11.64 -8.08
N ASP A 27 -28.29 12.02 -7.71
CA ASP A 27 -27.92 13.42 -7.48
C ASP A 27 -28.06 14.26 -8.77
N GLN A 28 -28.05 15.59 -8.62
CA GLN A 28 -28.34 16.59 -9.67
C GLN A 28 -27.64 16.33 -11.02
N PHE A 29 -26.41 15.82 -11.00
CA PHE A 29 -25.60 15.56 -12.20
C PHE A 29 -25.31 14.07 -12.41
N PHE A 30 -25.94 13.16 -11.66
CA PHE A 30 -25.64 11.73 -11.70
C PHE A 30 -26.90 10.87 -11.95
N ASP A 31 -27.47 10.98 -13.15
CA ASP A 31 -28.52 10.05 -13.61
C ASP A 31 -27.93 8.64 -13.82
N PRO A 32 -28.43 7.60 -13.11
CA PRO A 32 -27.92 6.24 -13.27
C PRO A 32 -28.11 5.68 -14.69
N LYS A 33 -29.11 6.12 -15.46
CA LYS A 33 -29.32 5.65 -16.85
C LYS A 33 -28.24 6.18 -17.78
N GLU A 34 -27.97 7.49 -17.70
CA GLU A 34 -26.91 8.13 -18.49
C GLU A 34 -25.55 7.52 -18.16
N TRP A 35 -25.29 7.28 -16.87
CA TRP A 35 -24.08 6.58 -16.41
C TRP A 35 -23.94 5.17 -16.98
N LEU A 36 -25.00 4.34 -16.94
CA LEU A 36 -24.99 3.00 -17.52
C LEU A 36 -24.74 3.02 -19.04
N GLU A 37 -25.33 3.99 -19.76
CA GLU A 37 -25.06 4.20 -21.20
C GLU A 37 -23.62 4.65 -21.45
N GLY A 38 -23.10 5.58 -20.64
CA GLY A 38 -21.71 6.03 -20.65
C GLY A 38 -20.72 4.89 -20.46
N LEU A 39 -20.91 4.05 -19.45
CA LEU A 39 -20.09 2.86 -19.19
C LEU A 39 -20.08 1.90 -20.40
N SER A 40 -21.25 1.61 -20.99
CA SER A 40 -21.35 0.79 -22.20
C SER A 40 -20.57 1.40 -23.38
N ASN A 41 -20.72 2.71 -23.59
CA ASN A 41 -20.06 3.43 -24.68
C ASN A 41 -18.54 3.44 -24.52
N VAL A 42 -18.03 3.70 -23.31
CA VAL A 42 -16.60 3.65 -22.99
C VAL A 42 -16.05 2.23 -23.15
N ALA A 43 -16.72 1.22 -22.58
CA ALA A 43 -16.31 -0.18 -22.68
C ALA A 43 -16.19 -0.67 -24.14
N ASN A 44 -17.14 -0.31 -24.99
CA ASN A 44 -17.05 -0.58 -26.44
C ASN A 44 -15.90 0.18 -27.11
N ARG A 45 -15.71 1.47 -26.79
CA ARG A 45 -14.67 2.34 -27.36
C ARG A 45 -13.24 1.92 -27.01
N VAL A 46 -13.04 1.27 -25.85
CA VAL A 46 -11.71 0.79 -25.43
C VAL A 46 -11.43 -0.67 -25.78
N LYS A 47 -12.42 -1.43 -26.29
CA LYS A 47 -12.32 -2.87 -26.58
C LYS A 47 -11.16 -3.27 -27.50
N ALA A 48 -10.76 -2.39 -28.42
CA ALA A 48 -9.63 -2.61 -29.33
C ALA A 48 -8.30 -1.98 -28.86
N LYS A 49 -8.22 -1.48 -27.62
CA LYS A 49 -7.06 -0.79 -27.06
C LYS A 49 -6.38 -1.67 -26.00
N PRO A 50 -5.35 -2.47 -26.35
CA PRO A 50 -4.75 -3.42 -25.42
C PRO A 50 -4.06 -2.78 -24.20
N GLN A 51 -3.82 -1.47 -24.22
CA GLN A 51 -3.31 -0.71 -23.07
C GLN A 51 -4.37 -0.48 -21.98
N VAL A 52 -5.67 -0.49 -22.34
CA VAL A 52 -6.76 -0.27 -21.39
C VAL A 52 -7.19 -1.61 -20.80
N VAL A 53 -6.81 -1.86 -19.55
CA VAL A 53 -6.98 -3.14 -18.87
C VAL A 53 -8.16 -3.14 -17.91
N ALA A 54 -8.62 -1.97 -17.47
CA ALA A 54 -9.64 -1.79 -16.45
C ALA A 54 -10.57 -0.60 -16.74
N ILE A 55 -11.79 -0.66 -16.20
CA ILE A 55 -12.73 0.46 -16.08
C ILE A 55 -13.08 0.64 -14.60
N GLY A 56 -12.76 1.81 -14.04
CA GLY A 56 -13.33 2.30 -12.79
C GLY A 56 -14.75 2.79 -13.05
N MET A 57 -15.73 2.23 -12.34
CA MET A 57 -17.12 2.48 -12.68
C MET A 57 -17.64 3.82 -12.16
N ARG A 58 -17.16 4.30 -11.00
CA ARG A 58 -17.47 5.62 -10.45
C ARG A 58 -16.49 5.98 -9.33
N ASN A 59 -15.84 7.12 -9.41
CA ASN A 59 -15.01 7.62 -8.33
C ASN A 59 -15.81 8.11 -7.10
N GLU A 60 -15.39 7.70 -5.91
CA GLU A 60 -15.74 8.28 -4.61
C GLU A 60 -17.24 8.46 -4.36
N LEU A 61 -17.99 7.35 -4.31
CA LEU A 61 -19.40 7.42 -3.89
C LEU A 61 -19.50 7.96 -2.45
N ARG A 62 -20.29 9.02 -2.27
CA ARG A 62 -20.27 9.90 -1.09
C ARG A 62 -21.58 10.67 -0.90
N GLY A 63 -21.65 11.49 0.16
CA GLY A 63 -22.77 12.40 0.39
C GLY A 63 -23.91 11.79 1.24
N PRO A 64 -24.95 12.60 1.54
CA PRO A 64 -26.04 12.23 2.43
C PRO A 64 -27.03 11.22 1.82
N ASN A 65 -27.03 11.06 0.49
CA ASN A 65 -27.94 10.19 -0.26
C ASN A 65 -27.44 8.74 -0.39
N GLN A 66 -26.26 8.42 0.15
CA GLN A 66 -25.67 7.08 0.07
C GLN A 66 -26.56 6.02 0.73
N GLU A 67 -26.88 4.99 -0.04
CA GLU A 67 -27.77 3.92 0.38
C GLU A 67 -27.28 2.59 -0.22
N LYS A 68 -27.21 1.54 0.61
CA LYS A 68 -26.52 0.27 0.31
C LYS A 68 -27.26 -0.59 -0.71
N ASP A 69 -28.59 -0.58 -0.72
CA ASP A 69 -29.38 -1.37 -1.68
C ASP A 69 -29.30 -0.73 -3.08
N ASN A 70 -29.33 0.60 -3.17
CA ASN A 70 -29.05 1.34 -4.40
C ASN A 70 -27.60 1.13 -4.88
N TRP A 71 -26.60 1.16 -3.98
CA TRP A 71 -25.22 0.80 -4.33
C TRP A 71 -25.16 -0.60 -4.94
N HIS A 72 -25.70 -1.62 -4.28
CA HIS A 72 -25.70 -2.99 -4.80
C HIS A 72 -26.39 -3.10 -6.16
N LYS A 73 -27.56 -2.47 -6.30
CA LYS A 73 -28.34 -2.45 -7.53
C LYS A 73 -27.55 -1.83 -8.68
N TYR A 74 -27.03 -0.62 -8.52
CA TYR A 74 -26.39 0.11 -9.62
C TYR A 74 -24.98 -0.41 -9.92
N MET A 75 -24.18 -0.79 -8.91
CA MET A 75 -22.86 -1.39 -9.16
C MET A 75 -22.99 -2.76 -9.84
N SER A 76 -23.96 -3.59 -9.47
CA SER A 76 -24.24 -4.85 -10.20
C SER A 76 -24.65 -4.60 -11.65
N GLN A 77 -25.48 -3.58 -11.90
CA GLN A 77 -25.92 -3.20 -13.25
C GLN A 77 -24.77 -2.66 -14.10
N GLY A 78 -23.97 -1.74 -13.58
CA GLY A 78 -22.80 -1.17 -14.25
C GLY A 78 -21.80 -2.27 -14.63
N ALA A 79 -21.46 -3.14 -13.68
CA ALA A 79 -20.50 -4.21 -13.90
C ALA A 79 -20.97 -5.21 -14.97
N THR A 80 -22.26 -5.57 -14.93
CA THR A 80 -22.90 -6.42 -15.95
C THR A 80 -22.86 -5.77 -17.34
N ILE A 81 -23.11 -4.45 -17.43
CA ILE A 81 -23.08 -3.73 -18.71
C ILE A 81 -21.67 -3.61 -19.27
N VAL A 82 -20.69 -3.23 -18.44
CA VAL A 82 -19.26 -3.15 -18.84
C VAL A 82 -18.78 -4.50 -19.35
N HIS A 83 -19.03 -5.57 -18.60
CA HIS A 83 -18.63 -6.93 -18.99
C HIS A 83 -19.33 -7.40 -20.28
N LYS A 84 -20.62 -7.11 -20.45
CA LYS A 84 -21.36 -7.44 -21.69
C LYS A 84 -20.78 -6.71 -22.91
N ALA A 85 -20.39 -5.45 -22.76
CA ALA A 85 -19.75 -4.68 -23.83
C ALA A 85 -18.32 -5.18 -24.12
N ASN A 86 -17.53 -5.44 -23.08
CA ASN A 86 -16.14 -5.87 -23.18
C ASN A 86 -15.81 -6.98 -22.16
N PRO A 87 -16.03 -8.27 -22.50
CA PRO A 87 -15.83 -9.38 -21.55
C PRO A 87 -14.38 -9.60 -21.08
N ASN A 88 -13.41 -8.97 -21.74
CA ASN A 88 -11.99 -9.15 -21.45
C ASN A 88 -11.46 -8.18 -20.39
N ILE A 89 -12.12 -7.03 -20.18
CA ILE A 89 -11.65 -5.96 -19.30
C ILE A 89 -11.93 -6.25 -17.82
N LEU A 90 -11.08 -5.74 -16.93
CA LEU A 90 -11.36 -5.70 -15.51
C LEU A 90 -12.39 -4.60 -15.19
N VAL A 91 -13.21 -4.84 -14.18
CA VAL A 91 -14.26 -3.95 -13.71
C VAL A 91 -13.96 -3.62 -12.26
N PHE A 92 -13.65 -2.35 -12.01
CA PHE A 92 -13.28 -1.84 -10.69
C PHE A 92 -14.54 -1.31 -9.97
N ILE A 93 -14.65 -1.67 -8.69
CA ILE A 93 -15.81 -1.46 -7.84
C ILE A 93 -15.43 -0.58 -6.66
N SER A 94 -15.83 0.68 -6.73
CA SER A 94 -15.72 1.70 -5.70
C SER A 94 -16.63 1.46 -4.50
N GLY A 95 -16.19 1.93 -3.33
CA GLY A 95 -16.86 1.72 -2.06
C GLY A 95 -17.97 2.73 -1.77
N LEU A 96 -18.12 3.05 -0.48
CA LEU A 96 -18.88 4.18 0.03
C LEU A 96 -17.94 5.09 0.83
N ASN A 97 -18.42 6.29 1.14
CA ASN A 97 -17.72 7.32 1.90
C ASN A 97 -16.35 7.65 1.29
N TYR A 98 -16.34 8.17 0.06
CA TYR A 98 -15.10 8.54 -0.64
C TYR A 98 -14.18 7.32 -0.86
N ASP A 99 -14.78 6.18 -1.21
CA ASP A 99 -14.12 4.89 -1.42
C ASP A 99 -13.24 4.44 -0.24
N THR A 100 -13.56 4.88 0.97
CA THR A 100 -12.90 4.45 2.22
C THR A 100 -13.62 3.30 2.93
N ASP A 101 -14.83 2.93 2.52
CA ASP A 101 -15.65 1.92 3.21
C ASP A 101 -16.29 0.89 2.24
N LEU A 102 -15.79 -0.36 2.31
CA LEU A 102 -16.38 -1.56 1.69
C LEU A 102 -16.91 -2.55 2.76
N SER A 103 -16.90 -2.18 4.06
CA SER A 103 -17.15 -3.10 5.18
C SER A 103 -18.55 -3.72 5.20
N PHE A 104 -19.52 -3.10 4.51
CA PHE A 104 -20.87 -3.64 4.36
C PHE A 104 -20.91 -4.95 3.55
N LEU A 105 -19.92 -5.19 2.68
CA LEU A 105 -19.79 -6.43 1.90
C LEU A 105 -19.50 -7.66 2.78
N LYS A 106 -19.02 -7.48 4.02
CA LYS A 106 -18.89 -8.58 5.01
C LYS A 106 -20.22 -9.28 5.29
N THR A 107 -21.32 -8.52 5.22
CA THR A 107 -22.68 -9.01 5.54
C THR A 107 -23.56 -9.20 4.31
N ASN A 108 -23.29 -8.45 3.23
CA ASN A 108 -24.04 -8.50 1.97
C ASN A 108 -23.05 -8.37 0.80
N PRO A 109 -22.44 -9.46 0.31
CA PRO A 109 -21.49 -9.40 -0.80
C PRO A 109 -22.15 -9.01 -2.12
N LEU A 110 -21.41 -8.33 -3.00
CA LEU A 110 -21.89 -7.94 -4.33
C LEU A 110 -22.12 -9.20 -5.20
N ASN A 111 -23.39 -9.51 -5.47
CA ASN A 111 -23.78 -10.67 -6.25
C ASN A 111 -23.80 -10.34 -7.76
N VAL A 112 -22.66 -10.54 -8.44
CA VAL A 112 -22.50 -10.22 -9.86
C VAL A 112 -21.73 -11.31 -10.64
N SER A 113 -22.29 -11.75 -11.77
CA SER A 113 -21.77 -12.87 -12.57
C SER A 113 -20.92 -12.42 -13.76
N ILE A 114 -19.79 -11.77 -13.50
CA ILE A 114 -18.81 -11.34 -14.52
C ILE A 114 -17.52 -12.17 -14.55
N GLY A 115 -17.50 -13.30 -13.83
CA GLY A 115 -16.34 -14.18 -13.72
C GLY A 115 -15.16 -13.52 -12.98
N ASN A 116 -13.93 -13.88 -13.35
CA ASN A 116 -12.70 -13.36 -12.75
C ASN A 116 -12.31 -11.95 -13.24
N LYS A 117 -13.30 -11.07 -13.42
CA LYS A 117 -13.14 -9.69 -13.91
C LYS A 117 -13.43 -8.62 -12.86
N LEU A 118 -13.93 -9.01 -11.70
CA LEU A 118 -14.21 -8.10 -10.58
C LEU A 118 -12.92 -7.73 -9.84
N VAL A 119 -12.74 -6.45 -9.56
CA VAL A 119 -11.70 -5.90 -8.68
C VAL A 119 -12.37 -4.84 -7.80
N TYR A 120 -12.02 -4.77 -6.52
CA TYR A 120 -12.44 -3.69 -5.64
C TYR A 120 -11.38 -2.60 -5.57
N GLU A 121 -11.80 -1.36 -5.31
CA GLU A 121 -10.91 -0.22 -5.18
C GLU A 121 -11.14 0.52 -3.85
N VAL A 122 -10.06 1.05 -3.28
CA VAL A 122 -10.07 1.76 -1.98
C VAL A 122 -9.16 2.98 -2.02
N HIS A 123 -9.58 4.05 -1.37
CA HIS A 123 -8.83 5.31 -1.28
C HIS A 123 -8.29 5.55 0.14
N SER A 124 -7.18 6.28 0.26
CA SER A 124 -6.66 6.71 1.56
C SER A 124 -5.88 8.02 1.50
N TYR A 125 -6.18 8.93 2.43
CA TYR A 125 -5.50 10.20 2.60
C TYR A 125 -5.23 10.49 4.09
N ALA A 126 -4.36 11.46 4.38
CA ALA A 126 -3.99 11.83 5.76
C ALA A 126 -5.20 12.22 6.64
N TRP A 127 -6.31 12.64 6.03
CA TRP A 127 -7.57 13.02 6.67
C TRP A 127 -8.65 11.92 6.67
N SER A 128 -8.45 10.77 6.02
CA SER A 128 -9.48 9.73 5.93
C SER A 128 -9.86 9.17 7.30
N ILE A 129 -8.88 9.01 8.21
CA ILE A 129 -9.07 8.37 9.52
C ILE A 129 -8.68 9.32 10.66
N GLY A 130 -9.66 9.93 11.31
CA GLY A 130 -9.46 10.83 12.45
C GLY A 130 -8.97 12.23 12.04
N SER A 131 -8.37 12.97 12.97
CA SER A 131 -7.85 14.31 12.66
C SER A 131 -6.58 14.20 11.81
N PRO A 132 -6.37 15.09 10.82
CA PRO A 132 -5.07 15.20 10.15
C PRO A 132 -3.97 15.64 11.11
N ASN A 133 -4.29 16.41 12.16
CA ASN A 133 -3.31 16.90 13.12
C ASN A 133 -2.76 15.77 14.02
N ASP A 134 -3.50 14.67 14.19
CA ASP A 134 -3.06 13.49 14.94
C ASP A 134 -1.70 12.96 14.45
N TRP A 135 -1.36 13.14 13.17
CA TRP A 135 -0.06 12.72 12.61
C TRP A 135 1.13 13.44 13.28
N ASN A 136 0.90 14.64 13.81
CA ASN A 136 1.88 15.45 14.54
C ASN A 136 1.68 15.38 16.06
N GLU A 137 0.43 15.26 16.52
CA GLU A 137 0.05 15.28 17.94
C GLU A 137 0.18 13.91 18.63
N GLN A 138 -0.01 12.81 17.91
CA GLN A 138 0.04 11.45 18.47
C GLN A 138 1.36 10.74 18.12
N PRO A 139 1.77 9.71 18.89
CA PRO A 139 2.88 8.84 18.51
C PRO A 139 2.66 8.23 17.13
N MET A 140 3.63 8.43 16.22
CA MET A 140 3.55 8.04 14.80
C MET A 140 3.15 6.57 14.59
N ASN A 141 3.70 5.68 15.42
CA ASN A 141 3.37 4.25 15.39
C ASN A 141 1.90 3.95 15.76
N GLN A 142 1.33 4.69 16.72
CA GLN A 142 -0.07 4.54 17.13
C GLN A 142 -1.02 5.06 16.05
N LYS A 143 -0.78 6.28 15.52
CA LYS A 143 -1.58 6.82 14.42
C LYS A 143 -1.51 5.92 13.19
N CYS A 144 -0.31 5.46 12.81
CA CYS A 144 -0.16 4.55 11.67
C CYS A 144 -0.87 3.20 11.90
N ALA A 145 -0.72 2.57 13.07
CA ALA A 145 -1.44 1.33 13.40
C ALA A 145 -2.96 1.51 13.34
N ASN A 146 -3.50 2.65 13.82
CA ASN A 146 -4.92 2.96 13.73
C ASN A 146 -5.42 3.05 12.28
N VAL A 147 -4.64 3.67 11.37
CA VAL A 147 -4.99 3.73 9.95
C VAL A 147 -4.92 2.36 9.28
N MET A 148 -3.85 1.58 9.51
CA MET A 148 -3.71 0.23 8.94
C MET A 148 -4.80 -0.72 9.42
N ASN A 149 -5.15 -0.68 10.72
CA ASN A 149 -6.25 -1.47 11.27
C ASN A 149 -7.60 -1.07 10.67
N ASN A 150 -7.82 0.23 10.43
CA ASN A 150 -9.04 0.69 9.78
C ASN A 150 -9.11 0.25 8.31
N LEU A 151 -8.04 0.40 7.52
CA LEU A 151 -7.97 -0.08 6.14
C LEU A 151 -8.25 -1.60 6.04
N ASN A 152 -7.69 -2.39 6.96
CA ASN A 152 -7.96 -3.83 7.05
C ASN A 152 -9.43 -4.12 7.38
N ASP A 153 -10.03 -3.41 8.32
CA ASP A 153 -11.45 -3.56 8.66
C ASP A 153 -12.38 -3.10 7.52
N LYS A 154 -12.01 -2.04 6.80
CA LYS A 154 -12.86 -1.39 5.81
C LYS A 154 -12.76 -1.95 4.40
N ALA A 155 -11.61 -2.44 3.98
CA ALA A 155 -11.40 -3.01 2.65
C ALA A 155 -10.50 -4.25 2.65
N GLY A 156 -9.41 -4.25 3.44
CA GLY A 156 -8.39 -5.32 3.39
C GLY A 156 -8.91 -6.73 3.70
N PHE A 157 -10.02 -6.86 4.45
CA PHE A 157 -10.71 -8.14 4.65
C PHE A 157 -11.05 -8.86 3.32
N LEU A 158 -11.29 -8.13 2.23
CA LEU A 158 -11.60 -8.67 0.90
C LEU A 158 -10.47 -9.55 0.35
N MET A 159 -9.21 -9.26 0.70
CA MET A 159 -8.03 -10.00 0.24
C MET A 159 -7.81 -11.31 0.99
N SER A 160 -8.69 -11.67 1.94
CA SER A 160 -8.49 -12.75 2.91
C SER A 160 -9.68 -13.72 2.97
N GLY A 161 -9.47 -14.86 3.65
CA GLY A 161 -10.51 -15.88 3.84
C GLY A 161 -10.57 -16.92 2.71
N SER A 162 -11.71 -17.60 2.59
CA SER A 162 -11.89 -18.75 1.68
C SER A 162 -12.16 -18.38 0.23
N ASN A 163 -12.53 -17.14 -0.06
CA ASN A 163 -12.78 -16.63 -1.41
C ASN A 163 -12.32 -15.16 -1.50
N PRO A 164 -10.99 -14.93 -1.52
CA PRO A 164 -10.43 -13.58 -1.59
C PRO A 164 -10.77 -12.92 -2.94
N ASN A 165 -11.00 -11.61 -2.90
CA ASN A 165 -11.24 -10.78 -4.07
C ASN A 165 -10.04 -9.84 -4.27
N PRO A 166 -9.66 -9.52 -5.53
CA PRO A 166 -8.66 -8.50 -5.79
C PRO A 166 -9.10 -7.14 -5.22
N LEU A 167 -8.16 -6.44 -4.60
CA LEU A 167 -8.29 -5.07 -4.11
C LEU A 167 -7.13 -4.25 -4.73
N VAL A 168 -7.35 -2.95 -4.96
CA VAL A 168 -6.32 -2.00 -5.42
C VAL A 168 -6.48 -0.68 -4.66
N MET A 169 -5.37 -0.08 -4.22
CA MET A 169 -5.36 1.28 -3.68
C MET A 169 -5.32 2.29 -4.85
N THR A 170 -6.47 2.64 -5.42
CA THR A 170 -6.55 3.46 -6.64
C THR A 170 -6.21 4.93 -6.42
N GLU A 171 -6.41 5.45 -5.21
CA GLU A 171 -5.92 6.77 -4.84
C GLU A 171 -5.35 6.80 -3.42
N PHE A 172 -4.12 7.29 -3.33
CA PHE A 172 -3.56 7.84 -2.11
C PHE A 172 -2.57 8.94 -2.47
N GLY A 173 -2.32 9.87 -1.57
CA GLY A 173 -1.30 10.89 -1.83
C GLY A 173 -1.27 12.05 -0.84
N MET A 174 -0.61 13.10 -1.29
CA MET A 174 -0.50 14.38 -0.59
C MET A 174 -0.39 15.53 -1.59
N ASP A 175 -0.64 16.75 -1.12
CA ASP A 175 -0.16 17.94 -1.80
C ASP A 175 1.39 17.93 -1.80
N MET A 176 1.99 18.34 -2.91
CA MET A 176 3.43 18.51 -3.06
C MET A 176 3.88 19.96 -3.13
N PHE A 177 2.95 20.91 -3.29
CA PHE A 177 3.26 22.33 -3.14
C PHE A 177 3.32 22.73 -1.66
N ASP A 178 2.57 22.04 -0.80
CA ASP A 178 2.59 22.18 0.66
C ASP A 178 3.05 20.87 1.33
N ILE A 179 4.37 20.64 1.34
CA ILE A 179 5.01 19.48 1.95
C ILE A 179 5.10 19.68 3.46
N ASP A 180 4.03 19.34 4.18
CA ASP A 180 4.01 19.35 5.64
C ASP A 180 4.46 18.00 6.27
N ASP A 181 4.81 18.05 7.56
CA ASP A 181 5.21 16.88 8.35
C ASP A 181 4.12 15.79 8.40
N LYS A 182 2.85 16.20 8.42
CA LYS A 182 1.68 15.31 8.56
C LYS A 182 1.55 14.41 7.33
N ASN A 183 1.69 15.00 6.15
CA ASN A 183 1.59 14.38 4.84
C ASN A 183 2.80 13.45 4.62
N GLN A 184 4.00 13.89 4.99
CA GLN A 184 5.19 13.04 4.92
C GLN A 184 5.09 11.80 5.82
N ARG A 185 4.55 11.94 7.04
CA ARG A 185 4.29 10.84 7.97
C ARG A 185 3.24 9.89 7.41
N PHE A 186 2.10 10.40 6.97
CA PHE A 186 1.05 9.64 6.30
C PHE A 186 1.61 8.81 5.11
N MET A 187 2.36 9.45 4.20
CA MET A 187 2.96 8.76 3.04
C MET A 187 3.92 7.64 3.45
N SER A 188 4.73 7.85 4.48
CA SER A 188 5.61 6.78 5.00
C SER A 188 4.82 5.62 5.62
N CYS A 189 3.69 5.89 6.29
CA CYS A 189 2.81 4.85 6.80
C CYS A 189 2.13 4.05 5.68
N MET A 190 1.58 4.74 4.67
CA MET A 190 0.86 4.08 3.57
C MET A 190 1.77 3.24 2.70
N LEU A 191 2.96 3.74 2.34
CA LEU A 191 3.89 2.97 1.53
C LEU A 191 4.40 1.72 2.28
N ALA A 192 4.55 1.78 3.60
CA ALA A 192 4.85 0.60 4.42
C ALA A 192 3.68 -0.39 4.47
N TYR A 193 2.44 0.08 4.57
CA TYR A 193 1.24 -0.76 4.50
C TYR A 193 1.11 -1.46 3.15
N LEU A 194 1.17 -0.70 2.05
CA LEU A 194 1.03 -1.20 0.67
C LEU A 194 2.08 -2.28 0.35
N ALA A 195 3.34 -2.05 0.73
CA ALA A 195 4.41 -3.03 0.59
C ALA A 195 4.25 -4.24 1.53
N GLY A 196 3.73 -4.04 2.74
CA GLY A 196 3.55 -5.08 3.75
C GLY A 196 2.42 -6.07 3.44
N VAL A 197 1.45 -5.69 2.61
CA VAL A 197 0.32 -6.55 2.20
C VAL A 197 0.30 -6.86 0.69
N ASP A 198 1.34 -6.47 -0.05
CA ASP A 198 1.50 -6.65 -1.51
C ASP A 198 0.30 -6.12 -2.33
N LEU A 199 -0.18 -4.92 -1.98
CA LEU A 199 -1.34 -4.28 -2.61
C LEU A 199 -0.92 -3.42 -3.81
N ASP A 200 -1.46 -3.71 -4.99
CA ASP A 200 -1.37 -2.84 -6.18
C ASP A 200 -1.92 -1.44 -5.87
N TRP A 201 -1.28 -0.40 -6.42
CA TRP A 201 -1.63 0.99 -6.09
C TRP A 201 -1.45 1.98 -7.25
N ALA A 202 -2.17 3.09 -7.17
CA ALA A 202 -1.98 4.29 -7.98
C ALA A 202 -1.93 5.53 -7.08
N LEU A 203 -0.96 6.41 -7.35
CA LEU A 203 -0.73 7.62 -6.55
C LEU A 203 -1.53 8.79 -7.14
N TRP A 204 -2.32 9.46 -6.30
CA TRP A 204 -2.96 10.72 -6.69
C TRP A 204 -1.96 11.89 -6.60
N ALA A 205 -1.76 12.69 -7.65
CA ALA A 205 -2.29 12.60 -9.01
C ALA A 205 -1.12 12.49 -10.02
N ALA A 206 -1.39 12.30 -11.32
CA ALA A 206 -0.31 12.23 -12.32
C ALA A 206 0.38 13.58 -12.61
N GLN A 207 -0.19 14.69 -12.13
CA GLN A 207 0.40 16.03 -12.17
C GLN A 207 1.75 16.01 -11.44
N GLU A 208 2.80 16.51 -12.10
CA GLU A 208 4.18 16.42 -11.61
C GLU A 208 4.66 14.97 -11.43
N PHE A 209 4.26 14.08 -12.35
CA PHE A 209 4.64 12.66 -12.35
C PHE A 209 6.13 12.42 -12.06
N SER A 210 7.05 13.21 -12.63
CA SER A 210 8.49 13.04 -12.37
C SER A 210 8.85 13.24 -10.90
N GLN A 211 8.31 14.29 -10.27
CA GLN A 211 8.53 14.61 -8.86
C GLN A 211 7.83 13.59 -7.94
N ARG A 212 6.58 13.21 -8.26
CA ARG A 212 5.80 12.21 -7.51
C ARG A 212 6.38 10.81 -7.62
N PHE A 213 6.78 10.39 -8.81
CA PHE A 213 7.45 9.12 -9.04
C PHE A 213 8.80 9.12 -8.33
N GLN A 214 9.59 10.20 -8.38
CA GLN A 214 10.80 10.31 -7.56
C GLN A 214 10.52 10.26 -6.05
N LEU A 215 9.42 10.83 -5.55
CA LEU A 215 9.05 10.76 -4.13
C LEU A 215 8.70 9.32 -3.72
N VAL A 216 7.88 8.63 -4.50
CA VAL A 216 7.49 7.24 -4.22
C VAL A 216 8.67 6.30 -4.41
N GLN A 217 9.49 6.50 -5.45
CA GLN A 217 10.77 5.81 -5.60
C GLN A 217 11.66 6.06 -4.38
N LYS A 218 11.92 7.30 -3.95
CA LYS A 218 12.73 7.60 -2.75
C LYS A 218 12.19 7.00 -1.43
N LYS A 219 10.92 6.62 -1.38
CA LYS A 219 10.28 6.01 -0.19
C LYS A 219 10.09 4.48 -0.30
N LEU A 220 10.12 3.90 -1.52
CA LEU A 220 10.00 2.45 -1.78
C LEU A 220 11.31 1.81 -2.27
N LEU A 221 12.28 2.61 -2.71
CA LEU A 221 13.57 2.23 -3.30
C LEU A 221 14.65 3.15 -2.73
N GLU A 222 15.89 2.68 -2.65
CA GLU A 222 17.02 3.61 -2.51
C GLU A 222 17.31 4.35 -3.82
N PRO A 223 17.72 5.64 -3.78
CA PRO A 223 17.46 6.55 -4.90
C PRO A 223 18.46 6.53 -6.07
N SER A 224 19.36 5.54 -6.17
CA SER A 224 20.60 5.65 -6.97
C SER A 224 21.15 4.36 -7.62
N SER A 225 20.42 3.24 -7.60
CA SER A 225 20.92 1.94 -8.12
C SER A 225 20.78 1.77 -9.65
N ASN A 226 21.75 1.07 -10.28
CA ASN A 226 21.74 0.78 -11.72
C ASN A 226 22.38 -0.57 -12.15
N SER A 227 22.46 -1.57 -11.26
CA SER A 227 22.87 -2.95 -11.63
C SER A 227 22.30 -4.04 -10.69
N ILE A 228 22.60 -5.32 -10.98
CA ILE A 228 21.95 -6.55 -10.47
C ILE A 228 21.80 -6.60 -8.92
N LYS A 229 20.66 -7.14 -8.46
CA LYS A 229 20.18 -7.16 -7.06
C LYS A 229 21.18 -7.72 -6.03
N SER A 230 21.36 -6.99 -4.93
CA SER A 230 21.98 -7.40 -3.65
C SER A 230 21.31 -6.66 -2.49
N TYR A 231 21.48 -7.13 -1.23
CA TYR A 231 20.56 -6.80 -0.13
C TYR A 231 21.06 -5.77 0.89
N ILE A 232 20.07 -5.03 1.40
CA ILE A 232 20.21 -3.86 2.28
C ILE A 232 19.09 -3.87 3.34
N ILE A 233 19.42 -3.63 4.59
CA ILE A 233 18.68 -2.72 5.50
C ILE A 233 19.17 -1.30 5.27
N TYR A 234 18.40 -0.35 5.75
CA TYR A 234 18.71 1.05 5.96
C TYR A 234 17.96 1.49 7.25
N HIS A 235 18.44 2.46 8.04
CA HIS A 235 17.75 2.86 9.29
C HIS A 235 16.77 4.04 9.04
N PRO A 236 15.44 3.80 8.97
CA PRO A 236 14.51 4.77 8.38
C PRO A 236 14.27 6.03 9.21
N LEU A 237 14.68 6.02 10.48
CA LEU A 237 14.51 7.14 11.41
C LEU A 237 15.72 8.08 11.47
N SER A 238 16.91 7.66 11.00
CA SER A 238 18.10 8.53 10.92
C SER A 238 18.61 8.77 9.50
N GLY A 239 18.14 8.00 8.51
CA GLY A 239 18.58 8.13 7.13
C GLY A 239 19.99 7.56 6.86
N GLN A 240 20.52 6.76 7.79
CA GLN A 240 21.89 6.22 7.74
C GLN A 240 21.90 4.71 7.59
N CYS A 241 23.02 4.20 7.10
CA CYS A 241 23.28 2.79 6.90
C CYS A 241 24.29 2.30 7.94
N VAL A 242 24.36 0.98 8.17
CA VAL A 242 25.39 0.40 9.05
C VAL A 242 26.58 0.02 8.22
N LYS A 243 27.75 0.42 8.70
CA LYS A 243 29.05 0.09 8.13
C LYS A 243 29.99 -0.44 9.20
N VAL A 244 31.10 -0.99 8.75
CA VAL A 244 32.19 -1.44 9.61
C VAL A 244 33.30 -0.39 9.57
N ASN A 245 33.69 0.12 10.74
CA ASN A 245 34.75 1.12 10.84
C ASN A 245 36.15 0.49 10.82
N ASN A 246 37.20 1.31 10.83
CA ASN A 246 38.60 0.84 10.77
C ASN A 246 39.02 -0.05 11.98
N ASN A 247 38.24 -0.05 13.07
CA ASN A 247 38.43 -0.91 14.23
C ASN A 247 37.64 -2.23 14.13
N HIS A 248 36.95 -2.47 13.01
CA HIS A 248 36.04 -3.59 12.76
C HIS A 248 34.73 -3.57 13.57
N GLU A 249 34.28 -2.38 13.99
CA GLU A 249 33.05 -2.19 14.77
C GLU A 249 31.90 -1.70 13.87
N LEU A 250 30.66 -2.11 14.20
CA LEU A 250 29.45 -1.67 13.49
C LEU A 250 29.02 -0.27 13.96
N GLU A 251 28.88 0.67 13.01
CA GLU A 251 28.43 2.04 13.27
C GLU A 251 27.43 2.54 12.22
N LEU A 252 26.64 3.56 12.57
CA LEU A 252 25.79 4.27 11.60
C LEU A 252 26.57 5.40 10.92
N GLY A 253 26.53 5.47 9.59
CA GLY A 253 27.11 6.58 8.83
C GLY A 253 26.77 6.52 7.35
N ASP A 254 27.41 7.41 6.56
CA ASP A 254 27.28 7.46 5.10
C ASP A 254 27.80 6.17 4.44
N CYS A 255 27.44 5.97 3.17
CA CYS A 255 26.93 4.68 2.78
C CYS A 255 27.66 3.93 1.61
N ASP A 256 28.24 4.53 0.57
CA ASP A 256 28.76 3.94 -0.70
C ASP A 256 29.75 2.75 -0.65
N GLY A 257 30.37 2.43 0.49
CA GLY A 257 31.63 1.68 0.52
C GLY A 257 31.56 0.15 0.32
N GLN A 258 30.37 -0.45 0.17
CA GLN A 258 30.17 -1.83 0.64
C GLN A 258 29.93 -2.89 -0.43
N THR A 259 30.86 -3.84 -0.48
CA THR A 259 30.73 -5.16 -1.12
C THR A 259 30.55 -6.25 -0.06
N THR A 260 29.36 -6.82 0.12
CA THR A 260 29.21 -8.07 0.89
C THR A 260 28.25 -9.08 0.23
N ASN A 261 28.74 -10.32 0.11
CA ASN A 261 27.92 -11.52 -0.01
C ASN A 261 27.76 -12.10 1.40
N LEU A 262 26.57 -12.59 1.77
CA LEU A 262 26.28 -12.99 3.15
C LEU A 262 25.92 -14.45 3.36
N HIS A 263 26.60 -15.07 4.33
CA HIS A 263 26.03 -15.80 5.46
C HIS A 263 26.97 -15.60 6.66
N LEU A 264 26.47 -15.54 7.90
CA LEU A 264 27.27 -15.21 9.10
C LEU A 264 27.09 -16.22 10.25
N SER A 265 27.85 -17.31 10.17
CA SER A 265 28.28 -18.12 11.31
C SER A 265 29.73 -18.56 11.07
N THR A 266 30.49 -18.86 12.13
CA THR A 266 31.90 -19.30 12.00
C THR A 266 32.23 -20.39 13.00
N LEU A 267 33.28 -21.18 12.73
CA LEU A 267 33.72 -22.27 13.60
C LEU A 267 34.93 -21.84 14.45
N ASP A 268 35.00 -22.32 15.70
CA ASP A 268 36.19 -22.20 16.53
C ASP A 268 37.28 -23.25 16.16
N GLY A 269 38.45 -23.17 16.79
CA GLY A 269 39.55 -24.12 16.57
C GLY A 269 39.26 -25.57 16.96
N ASN A 270 38.10 -25.85 17.58
CA ASN A 270 37.60 -27.18 17.93
C ASN A 270 36.41 -27.60 17.05
N GLY A 271 36.00 -26.78 16.08
CA GLY A 271 34.88 -27.05 15.18
C GLY A 271 33.49 -26.73 15.74
N GLN A 272 33.35 -25.81 16.71
CA GLN A 272 32.04 -25.41 17.25
C GLN A 272 31.52 -24.10 16.64
N ASN A 273 30.22 -24.07 16.33
CA ASN A 273 29.52 -22.90 15.79
C ASN A 273 29.51 -21.73 16.80
N LEU A 274 30.10 -20.61 16.37
CA LEU A 274 30.07 -19.31 17.05
C LEU A 274 29.14 -18.36 16.30
N CYS A 275 28.27 -17.71 17.07
CA CYS A 275 27.33 -16.71 16.63
C CYS A 275 27.71 -15.35 17.24
N LEU A 276 27.31 -14.28 16.56
CA LEU A 276 27.31 -12.94 17.15
C LEU A 276 26.31 -12.94 18.32
N GLN A 277 26.62 -12.22 19.40
CA GLN A 277 25.75 -12.06 20.56
C GLN A 277 25.94 -10.68 21.18
N ARG A 278 24.87 -10.00 21.59
CA ARG A 278 24.99 -8.79 22.41
C ARG A 278 25.46 -9.18 23.80
N GLU A 279 26.53 -8.53 24.29
CA GLU A 279 27.24 -8.91 25.52
C GLU A 279 26.32 -8.94 26.76
N SER A 280 25.39 -7.98 26.86
CA SER A 280 24.31 -7.94 27.84
C SER A 280 23.11 -7.15 27.30
N SER A 281 22.04 -6.94 28.09
CA SER A 281 20.92 -6.08 27.69
C SER A 281 21.23 -4.57 27.73
N THR A 282 22.31 -4.18 28.42
CA THR A 282 22.71 -2.79 28.65
C THR A 282 24.06 -2.40 28.02
N SER A 283 24.84 -3.38 27.56
CA SER A 283 26.09 -3.16 26.81
C SER A 283 25.80 -3.10 25.31
N PRO A 284 26.30 -2.07 24.59
CA PRO A 284 26.20 -2.00 23.13
C PRO A 284 27.20 -2.92 22.42
N LYS A 285 28.13 -3.57 23.15
CA LYS A 285 29.14 -4.46 22.55
C LYS A 285 28.52 -5.73 22.00
N ILE A 286 28.94 -6.08 20.79
CA ILE A 286 28.71 -7.41 20.19
C ILE A 286 29.97 -8.24 20.41
N VAL A 287 29.79 -9.49 20.83
CA VAL A 287 30.86 -10.48 21.06
C VAL A 287 30.53 -11.76 20.30
N THR A 288 31.54 -12.56 19.99
CA THR A 288 31.34 -13.92 19.50
C THR A 288 31.18 -14.89 20.67
N LYS A 289 30.08 -15.64 20.69
CA LYS A 289 29.79 -16.69 21.68
C LYS A 289 29.27 -17.94 20.97
N LYS A 290 29.23 -19.07 21.68
CA LYS A 290 28.63 -20.30 21.13
C LYS A 290 27.17 -20.05 20.76
N CYS A 291 26.76 -20.55 19.60
CA CYS A 291 25.39 -20.39 19.14
C CYS A 291 24.39 -21.06 20.09
N ILE A 292 23.25 -20.41 20.33
CA ILE A 292 22.13 -20.90 21.14
C ILE A 292 21.09 -21.52 20.19
N CYS A 293 20.68 -22.76 20.46
CA CYS A 293 19.64 -23.50 19.71
C CYS A 293 19.81 -23.55 18.18
N VAL A 294 21.03 -23.77 17.66
CA VAL A 294 21.32 -23.77 16.20
C VAL A 294 21.11 -25.12 15.50
N ASP A 295 21.05 -26.22 16.23
CA ASP A 295 20.56 -27.51 15.73
C ASP A 295 19.09 -27.67 16.15
N ASP A 296 18.25 -28.33 15.33
CA ASP A 296 16.81 -28.59 15.56
C ASP A 296 16.54 -29.53 16.76
N ASN A 297 17.01 -29.15 17.94
CA ASN A 297 16.91 -29.92 19.16
C ASN A 297 15.70 -29.41 19.98
N PRO A 298 14.58 -30.15 20.04
CA PRO A 298 13.34 -29.71 20.68
C PRO A 298 13.42 -29.62 22.22
N THR A 299 14.60 -29.81 22.80
CA THR A 299 14.86 -29.66 24.25
C THR A 299 15.65 -28.39 24.61
N CYS A 300 15.95 -27.52 23.64
CA CYS A 300 16.61 -26.24 23.90
C CYS A 300 15.65 -25.26 24.60
N LEU A 301 15.96 -24.87 25.85
CA LEU A 301 15.13 -23.99 26.68
C LEU A 301 15.71 -22.57 26.85
N ASP A 302 16.87 -22.30 26.26
CA ASP A 302 17.58 -21.01 26.34
C ASP A 302 17.09 -20.03 25.27
N ASP A 303 17.06 -18.72 25.58
CA ASP A 303 16.55 -17.68 24.68
C ASP A 303 17.63 -17.20 23.66
N PRO A 304 17.47 -17.48 22.36
CA PRO A 304 18.45 -17.11 21.34
C PRO A 304 18.35 -15.65 20.89
N GLN A 305 17.33 -14.87 21.32
CA GLN A 305 17.11 -13.49 20.83
C GLN A 305 18.33 -12.57 20.99
N SER A 306 19.19 -12.82 21.99
CA SER A 306 20.44 -12.07 22.18
C SER A 306 21.47 -12.27 21.05
N GLN A 307 21.26 -13.23 20.15
CA GLN A 307 22.11 -13.60 19.02
C GLN A 307 21.51 -13.24 17.64
N TRP A 308 20.36 -12.56 17.60
CA TRP A 308 19.67 -12.26 16.34
C TRP A 308 20.03 -10.87 15.80
N PHE A 309 20.51 -10.82 14.55
CA PHE A 309 20.95 -9.62 13.86
C PHE A 309 20.46 -9.62 12.40
N GLN A 310 20.35 -8.43 11.82
CA GLN A 310 19.77 -8.17 10.49
C GLN A 310 20.81 -7.28 9.74
N LEU A 311 20.99 -7.37 8.39
CA LEU A 311 22.11 -6.68 7.69
C LEU A 311 21.77 -5.64 6.60
N VAL A 312 22.66 -4.64 6.48
CA VAL A 312 22.48 -3.25 6.00
C VAL A 312 23.34 -2.95 4.76
N THR A 313 22.83 -2.23 3.76
CA THR A 313 23.55 -1.76 2.55
C THR A 313 22.96 -0.39 2.09
N THR A 314 23.60 0.29 1.13
CA THR A 314 24.23 1.55 1.53
C THR A 314 24.77 2.36 0.32
N ASN A 315 24.15 3.52 0.04
CA ASN A 315 24.57 4.67 -0.81
C ASN A 315 23.87 5.98 -0.33
N VAL A 316 24.41 7.21 -0.43
CA VAL A 316 25.80 7.66 -0.70
C VAL A 316 26.59 7.67 0.60
#